data_AF-A0A0Q9D2H8-F1
#
_entry.id   AF-A0A0Q9D2H8-F1
#
_cell.length_a   1.000
_cell.length_b   1.000
_cell.length_c   1.000
_cell.angle_alpha   90.00
_cell.angle_beta   90.00
_cell.angle_gamma   90.00
#
_symmetry.space_group_name_H-M   'P 1'
#
loop_
_entity.id
_entity.type
_entity.pdbx_description
1 polymer ?
#
loop_
_entity_poly.entity_id
_entity_poly.type
_entity_poly.pdbx_seq_one_letter_code
_entity_poly.pdbx_strand_id
1 'polypeptide(L)'
;MTFSVHGLAVARGIAIGRAVLVASSRVDVAHYFVKPEQVEGEIERVRNGRNAVVEELQRLQTDMPADAPHELTALLDVHLMLLQDEALTGGVKHWITERLYNAEWALTTQLEVIARQFDEMEDEYLRERKADLEQVVERILRYMKGVAGPVAPPVSSPRRHKQLGLQQDLLLDDTVDVPLVLVAHDLSPADMLQFKQSVFAGFVTDVGGKTSHTAIVARSMDIPAVVGARAASQLVRQDDWVIIDGDAGVVIVDPSPIILAEYGFRQRQVELERERLARLRHTPAITIDGHKIELLANIEQPGDAATAVRAGAVGVGLFRSEFLFMGKTGNLPGEDEQYRAYCEAIDGMQGLPVTIRTIDVGADKPLDHKSHKDNYLNPALGLRAIRWSLADPAMFRTQLRAVLRAAAHGKVNLLFPMLAHTHEIQQTLAQVDLARGELDARGKPYGPVQLGAMIEVPAAALMVRTFLKYFDFLSIGTNDLIQYTLAIDRADEAVAHLYDPLHPAVLRLVGDVIAEGERQGKSVCVCGETAGDVTMTRLLLGLGLRSFSMHPAQILAVKQEVLRADTRKLAPWAQQVLEGDEPAALLAS
;
A
#
# COMPACT_ATOMS: atom_id res chain seq x y z
N MET A 1 -4.16 -26.19 -24.54
CA MET A 1 -2.96 -25.62 -25.18
C MET A 1 -2.39 -24.63 -24.19
N THR A 2 -1.13 -24.78 -23.81
CA THR A 2 -0.48 -23.86 -22.86
C THR A 2 -0.32 -22.46 -23.46
N PHE A 3 -0.74 -21.43 -22.74
CA PHE A 3 -0.48 -20.03 -23.10
C PHE A 3 -0.24 -19.19 -21.84
N SER A 4 0.37 -18.01 -22.02
CA SER A 4 0.59 -17.04 -20.96
C SER A 4 -0.23 -15.77 -21.17
N VAL A 5 -0.70 -15.19 -20.08
CA VAL A 5 -1.36 -13.88 -20.03
C VAL A 5 -0.51 -12.97 -19.15
N HIS A 6 -0.23 -11.76 -19.64
CA HIS A 6 0.56 -10.77 -18.92
C HIS A 6 -0.36 -9.72 -18.30
N GLY A 7 -0.05 -9.34 -17.06
CA GLY A 7 -0.70 -8.26 -16.34
C GLY A 7 0.29 -7.51 -15.46
N LEU A 8 -0.24 -6.79 -14.49
CA LEU A 8 0.52 -6.03 -13.52
C LEU A 8 0.75 -6.89 -12.27
N ALA A 9 2.03 -7.07 -11.92
CA ALA A 9 2.45 -7.65 -10.66
C ALA A 9 2.04 -6.74 -9.49
N VAL A 10 1.12 -7.20 -8.65
CA VAL A 10 0.67 -6.42 -7.49
C VAL A 10 1.03 -7.07 -6.16
N ALA A 11 0.91 -8.39 -6.05
CA ALA A 11 1.34 -9.12 -4.86
C ALA A 11 2.22 -10.30 -5.27
N ARG A 12 3.39 -10.42 -4.60
CA ARG A 12 4.47 -11.35 -4.94
C ARG A 12 4.13 -12.78 -4.56
N GLY A 13 4.89 -13.73 -5.10
CA GLY A 13 4.78 -15.15 -4.82
C GLY A 13 4.17 -15.95 -5.97
N ILE A 14 4.18 -17.27 -5.79
CA ILE A 14 3.71 -18.23 -6.80
C ILE A 14 2.49 -18.95 -6.25
N ALA A 15 1.37 -18.84 -6.95
CA ALA A 15 0.17 -19.65 -6.70
C ALA A 15 -0.01 -20.66 -7.83
N ILE A 16 -0.31 -21.91 -7.48
CA ILE A 16 -0.56 -22.99 -8.44
C ILE A 16 -1.87 -23.65 -8.03
N GLY A 17 -2.82 -23.74 -8.95
CA GLY A 17 -4.13 -24.30 -8.63
C GLY A 17 -5.05 -24.45 -9.83
N ARG A 18 -6.28 -24.86 -9.56
CA ARG A 18 -7.35 -24.97 -10.57
C ARG A 18 -8.13 -23.67 -10.67
N ALA A 19 -8.38 -23.21 -11.89
CA ALA A 19 -9.13 -22.01 -12.16
C ALA A 19 -10.60 -22.14 -11.74
N VAL A 20 -11.06 -21.17 -10.96
CA VAL A 20 -12.46 -20.92 -10.69
C VAL A 20 -12.80 -19.59 -11.32
N LEU A 21 -13.64 -19.62 -12.35
CA LEU A 21 -14.10 -18.40 -12.99
C LEU A 21 -15.27 -17.82 -12.22
N VAL A 22 -15.08 -16.56 -11.84
CA VAL A 22 -16.20 -15.70 -11.49
C VAL A 22 -16.84 -15.27 -12.80
N ALA A 23 -18.07 -15.73 -13.03
CA ALA A 23 -18.84 -15.27 -14.16
C ALA A 23 -18.98 -13.74 -14.09
N SER A 24 -18.44 -13.05 -15.09
CA SER A 24 -18.82 -11.68 -15.42
C SER A 24 -20.28 -11.71 -15.83
N SER A 25 -21.18 -11.59 -14.87
CA SER A 25 -22.58 -11.38 -15.17
C SER A 25 -22.73 -9.93 -15.61
N ARG A 26 -22.34 -9.57 -16.83
CA ARG A 26 -22.99 -8.42 -17.46
C ARG A 26 -24.47 -8.75 -17.45
N VAL A 27 -25.18 -8.14 -16.51
CA VAL A 27 -26.54 -8.51 -16.22
C VAL A 27 -27.37 -8.06 -17.42
N ASP A 28 -27.70 -8.96 -18.35
CA ASP A 28 -28.48 -8.60 -19.54
C ASP A 28 -29.87 -8.13 -19.10
N VAL A 29 -30.08 -6.82 -19.09
CA VAL A 29 -31.33 -6.23 -18.65
C VAL A 29 -32.31 -6.14 -19.83
N ALA A 30 -33.47 -6.78 -19.69
CA ALA A 30 -34.56 -6.60 -20.63
C ALA A 30 -35.14 -5.18 -20.48
N HIS A 31 -35.22 -4.44 -21.60
CA HIS A 31 -35.88 -3.15 -21.65
C HIS A 31 -37.36 -3.32 -22.01
N TYR A 32 -38.25 -2.86 -21.13
CA TYR A 32 -39.67 -2.76 -21.44
C TYR A 32 -40.32 -1.59 -20.70
N PHE A 33 -41.43 -1.11 -21.25
CA PHE A 33 -42.22 -0.05 -20.63
C PHE A 33 -43.19 -0.62 -19.59
N VAL A 34 -43.25 0.02 -18.44
CA VAL A 34 -44.18 -0.30 -17.35
C VAL A 34 -45.44 0.52 -17.47
N LYS A 35 -46.57 -0.01 -17.01
CA LYS A 35 -47.81 0.76 -16.96
C LYS A 35 -47.76 1.76 -15.80
N PRO A 36 -48.49 2.90 -15.86
CA PRO A 36 -48.51 3.89 -14.78
C PRO A 36 -48.87 3.29 -13.41
N GLU A 37 -49.71 2.26 -13.37
CA GLU A 37 -50.12 1.60 -12.13
C GLU A 37 -49.01 0.73 -11.52
N GLN A 38 -47.96 0.42 -12.28
CA GLN A 38 -46.84 -0.44 -11.87
C GLN A 38 -45.62 0.37 -11.40
N VAL A 39 -45.63 1.70 -11.61
CA VAL A 39 -44.51 2.61 -11.27
C VAL A 39 -44.09 2.47 -9.80
N GLU A 40 -45.05 2.51 -8.87
CA GLU A 40 -44.74 2.38 -7.43
C GLU A 40 -44.13 1.02 -7.10
N GLY A 41 -44.62 -0.06 -7.74
CA GLY A 41 -44.09 -1.41 -7.55
C GLY A 41 -42.66 -1.58 -8.06
N GLU A 42 -42.29 -0.92 -9.16
CA GLU A 42 -40.94 -0.92 -9.71
C GLU A 42 -39.98 -0.10 -8.84
N ILE A 43 -40.42 1.05 -8.30
CA ILE A 43 -39.66 1.85 -7.33
C ILE A 43 -39.37 1.03 -6.07
N GLU A 44 -40.36 0.33 -5.52
CA GLU A 44 -40.16 -0.57 -4.37
C GLU A 44 -39.24 -1.74 -4.71
N ARG A 45 -39.27 -2.27 -5.95
CA ARG A 45 -38.36 -3.35 -6.38
C ARG A 45 -36.89 -2.91 -6.33
N VAL A 46 -36.58 -1.71 -6.84
CA VAL A 46 -35.23 -1.13 -6.74
C VAL A 46 -34.86 -0.89 -5.27
N ARG A 47 -35.78 -0.32 -4.48
CA ARG A 47 -35.53 -0.02 -3.05
C ARG A 47 -35.21 -1.28 -2.26
N ASN A 48 -35.97 -2.36 -2.48
CA ASN A 48 -35.73 -3.65 -1.83
C ASN A 48 -34.38 -4.24 -2.24
N GLY A 49 -34.02 -4.17 -3.52
CA GLY A 49 -32.70 -4.61 -4.00
C GLY A 49 -31.56 -3.84 -3.34
N ARG A 50 -31.67 -2.52 -3.30
CA ARG A 50 -30.70 -1.64 -2.62
C ARG A 50 -30.58 -1.95 -1.13
N ASN A 51 -31.70 -2.04 -0.43
CA ASN A 51 -31.71 -2.28 1.02
C ASN A 51 -31.09 -3.63 1.37
N ALA A 52 -31.32 -4.66 0.56
CA ALA A 52 -30.71 -5.96 0.77
C ALA A 52 -29.18 -5.94 0.58
N VAL A 53 -28.68 -5.19 -0.41
CA VAL A 53 -27.23 -4.98 -0.59
C VAL A 53 -26.66 -4.20 0.61
N VAL A 54 -27.36 -3.17 1.12
CA VAL A 54 -26.95 -2.45 2.33
C VAL A 54 -26.82 -3.40 3.53
N GLU A 55 -27.82 -4.25 3.77
CA GLU A 55 -27.80 -5.24 4.86
C GLU A 55 -26.70 -6.30 4.67
N GLU A 56 -26.38 -6.68 3.43
CA GLU A 56 -25.26 -7.58 3.12
C GLU A 56 -23.92 -6.94 3.49
N LEU A 57 -23.66 -5.71 3.02
CA LEU A 57 -22.39 -5.01 3.28
C LEU A 57 -22.20 -4.71 4.76
N GLN A 58 -23.27 -4.33 5.47
CA GLN A 58 -23.23 -4.13 6.93
C GLN A 58 -22.94 -5.42 7.70
N ARG A 59 -23.48 -6.56 7.25
CA ARG A 59 -23.14 -7.87 7.82
C ARG A 59 -21.66 -8.21 7.58
N LEU A 60 -21.15 -7.99 6.37
CA LEU A 60 -19.74 -8.20 6.07
C LEU A 60 -18.80 -7.32 6.91
N GLN A 61 -19.20 -6.07 7.21
CA GLN A 61 -18.45 -5.21 8.14
C GLN A 61 -18.48 -5.76 9.57
N THR A 62 -19.62 -6.29 10.03
CA THR A 62 -19.79 -6.79 11.39
C THR A 62 -19.06 -8.12 11.61
N ASP A 63 -19.09 -9.01 10.61
CA ASP A 63 -18.45 -10.33 10.64
C ASP A 63 -16.96 -10.27 10.26
N MET A 64 -16.41 -9.06 10.12
CA MET A 64 -15.04 -8.85 9.69
C MET A 64 -14.05 -9.34 10.77
N PRO A 65 -13.05 -10.17 10.40
CA PRO A 65 -12.00 -10.57 11.33
C PRO A 65 -11.22 -9.36 11.88
N ALA A 66 -10.80 -9.42 13.13
CA ALA A 66 -10.00 -8.35 13.77
C ALA A 66 -8.64 -8.10 13.09
N ASP A 67 -8.20 -9.01 12.22
CA ASP A 67 -6.97 -8.95 11.43
C ASP A 67 -7.22 -8.63 9.94
N ALA A 68 -8.43 -8.19 9.58
CA ALA A 68 -8.72 -7.74 8.23
C ALA A 68 -8.04 -6.39 7.93
N PRO A 69 -7.57 -6.16 6.69
CA PRO A 69 -6.97 -4.89 6.31
C PRO A 69 -7.96 -3.72 6.49
N HIS A 70 -7.51 -2.62 7.08
CA HIS A 70 -8.38 -1.46 7.36
C HIS A 70 -8.87 -0.78 6.09
N GLU A 71 -8.11 -0.88 4.99
CA GLU A 71 -8.51 -0.35 3.68
C GLU A 71 -9.82 -0.98 3.21
N LEU A 72 -10.03 -2.25 3.56
CA LEU A 72 -11.20 -3.03 3.19
C LEU A 72 -12.48 -2.47 3.83
N THR A 73 -12.40 -2.05 5.10
CA THR A 73 -13.50 -1.40 5.81
C THR A 73 -13.85 -0.06 5.17
N ALA A 74 -12.85 0.78 4.92
CA ALA A 74 -13.05 2.08 4.30
C ALA A 74 -13.69 1.96 2.90
N LEU A 75 -13.34 0.92 2.14
CA LEU A 75 -13.94 0.65 0.83
C LEU A 75 -15.42 0.26 0.93
N LEU A 76 -15.78 -0.57 1.92
CA LEU A 76 -17.18 -0.91 2.17
C LEU A 76 -18.00 0.32 2.59
N ASP A 77 -17.40 1.24 3.36
CA ASP A 77 -18.07 2.50 3.74
C ASP A 77 -18.36 3.36 2.50
N VAL A 78 -17.43 3.45 1.55
CA VAL A 78 -17.67 4.14 0.28
C VAL A 78 -18.83 3.51 -0.50
N HIS A 79 -18.88 2.17 -0.59
CA HIS A 79 -19.98 1.46 -1.25
C HIS A 79 -21.33 1.72 -0.57
N LEU A 80 -21.36 1.76 0.77
CA LEU A 80 -22.54 2.12 1.55
C LEU A 80 -22.98 3.57 1.29
N MET A 81 -22.03 4.51 1.17
CA MET A 81 -22.33 5.90 0.82
C MET A 81 -22.93 6.02 -0.59
N LEU A 82 -22.36 5.32 -1.58
CA LEU A 82 -22.87 5.30 -2.96
C LEU A 82 -24.29 4.72 -3.05
N LEU A 83 -24.59 3.68 -2.26
CA LEU A 83 -25.93 3.12 -2.16
C LEU A 83 -26.97 4.12 -1.62
N GLN A 84 -26.53 5.10 -0.82
CA GLN A 84 -27.39 6.13 -0.23
C GLN A 84 -27.44 7.42 -1.06
N ASP A 85 -26.75 7.48 -2.20
CA ASP A 85 -26.63 8.67 -3.03
C ASP A 85 -27.99 9.07 -3.65
N GLU A 86 -28.36 10.35 -3.49
CA GLU A 86 -29.61 10.90 -4.02
C GLU A 86 -29.60 11.06 -5.53
N ALA A 87 -28.45 11.29 -6.18
CA ALA A 87 -28.35 11.37 -7.63
C ALA A 87 -28.60 10.00 -8.28
N LEU A 88 -28.13 8.91 -7.65
CA LEU A 88 -28.48 7.56 -8.09
C LEU A 88 -29.96 7.27 -7.82
N THR A 89 -30.40 7.39 -6.57
CA THR A 89 -31.76 6.99 -6.16
C THR A 89 -32.84 7.85 -6.83
N GLY A 90 -32.64 9.17 -6.87
CA GLY A 90 -33.55 10.13 -7.49
C GLY A 90 -33.58 10.02 -9.01
N GLY A 91 -32.42 9.80 -9.64
CA GLY A 91 -32.34 9.61 -11.09
C GLY A 91 -33.05 8.33 -11.55
N VAL A 92 -32.87 7.21 -10.85
CA VAL A 92 -33.61 5.98 -11.14
C VAL A 92 -35.12 6.19 -11.01
N LYS A 93 -35.56 6.85 -9.93
CA LYS A 93 -36.98 7.18 -9.74
C LYS A 93 -37.52 8.02 -10.90
N HIS A 94 -36.73 8.98 -11.39
CA HIS A 94 -37.11 9.81 -12.54
C HIS A 94 -37.33 8.97 -13.81
N TRP A 95 -36.42 8.05 -14.14
CA TRP A 95 -36.57 7.16 -15.30
C TRP A 95 -37.81 6.26 -15.20
N ILE A 96 -38.12 5.72 -14.02
CA ILE A 96 -39.31 4.89 -13.82
C ILE A 96 -40.59 5.74 -13.90
N THR A 97 -40.60 6.95 -13.35
CA THR A 97 -41.82 7.78 -13.26
C THR A 97 -42.13 8.49 -14.58
N GLU A 98 -41.14 9.13 -15.19
CA GLU A 98 -41.34 10.00 -16.37
C GLU A 98 -41.21 9.25 -17.70
N ARG A 99 -40.33 8.24 -17.76
CA ARG A 99 -40.09 7.46 -18.97
C ARG A 99 -40.72 6.07 -18.93
N LEU A 100 -41.33 5.69 -17.80
CA LEU A 100 -41.99 4.41 -17.62
C LEU A 100 -41.06 3.23 -17.92
N TYR A 101 -39.78 3.32 -17.57
CA TYR A 101 -38.84 2.21 -17.71
C TYR A 101 -39.00 1.21 -16.56
N ASN A 102 -38.75 -0.07 -16.82
CA ASN A 102 -38.61 -1.07 -15.77
C ASN A 102 -37.39 -0.80 -14.87
N ALA A 103 -37.45 -1.29 -13.64
CA ALA A 103 -36.50 -1.01 -12.57
C ALA A 103 -35.03 -1.25 -12.95
N GLU A 104 -34.71 -2.39 -13.56
CA GLU A 104 -33.35 -2.75 -13.94
C GLU A 104 -32.81 -1.84 -15.05
N TRP A 105 -33.67 -1.48 -16.02
CA TRP A 105 -33.27 -0.64 -17.14
C TRP A 105 -33.08 0.81 -16.70
N ALA A 106 -33.95 1.30 -15.81
CA ALA A 106 -33.80 2.60 -15.16
C ALA A 106 -32.49 2.70 -14.36
N LEU A 107 -32.12 1.64 -13.63
CA LEU A 107 -30.86 1.57 -12.88
C LEU A 107 -29.63 1.60 -13.79
N THR A 108 -29.64 0.80 -14.87
CA THR A 108 -28.54 0.75 -15.85
C THR A 108 -28.41 2.09 -16.61
N THR A 109 -29.55 2.69 -16.99
CA THR A 109 -29.56 4.00 -17.66
C THR A 109 -28.99 5.10 -16.75
N GLN A 110 -29.37 5.11 -15.47
CA GLN A 110 -28.84 6.09 -14.52
C GLN A 110 -27.34 5.86 -14.26
N LEU A 111 -26.89 4.61 -14.19
CA LEU A 111 -25.47 4.29 -14.12
C LEU A 111 -24.71 4.87 -15.31
N GLU A 112 -25.18 4.70 -16.55
CA GLU A 112 -24.51 5.25 -17.74
C GLU A 112 -24.39 6.78 -17.69
N VAL A 113 -25.42 7.47 -17.19
CA VAL A 113 -25.39 8.94 -17.06
C VAL A 113 -24.32 9.37 -16.08
N ILE A 114 -24.27 8.75 -14.91
CA ILE A 114 -23.30 9.11 -13.87
C ILE A 114 -21.89 8.66 -14.28
N ALA A 115 -21.74 7.50 -14.91
CA ALA A 115 -20.47 6.98 -15.39
C ALA A 115 -19.82 7.91 -16.43
N ARG A 116 -20.60 8.51 -17.34
CA ARG A 116 -20.07 9.51 -18.29
C ARG A 116 -19.56 10.77 -17.59
N GLN A 117 -20.23 11.21 -16.52
CA GLN A 117 -19.75 12.35 -15.73
C GLN A 117 -18.40 12.04 -15.07
N PHE A 118 -18.19 10.81 -14.61
CA PHE A 118 -16.89 10.37 -14.10
C PHE A 118 -15.82 10.30 -15.18
N ASP A 119 -16.15 9.82 -16.39
CA ASP A 119 -15.20 9.76 -17.52
C ASP A 119 -14.71 11.15 -17.96
N GLU A 120 -15.52 12.19 -17.76
CA GLU A 120 -15.17 13.59 -18.07
C GLU A 120 -14.27 14.24 -16.99
N MET A 121 -14.00 13.56 -15.87
CA MET A 121 -13.18 14.10 -14.79
C MET A 121 -11.69 13.95 -15.10
N GLU A 122 -10.93 15.04 -14.96
CA GLU A 122 -9.48 15.03 -15.18
C GLU A 122 -8.72 14.24 -14.08
N ASP A 123 -9.27 14.17 -12.87
CA ASP A 123 -8.67 13.49 -11.72
C ASP A 123 -8.82 11.96 -11.84
N GLU A 124 -7.69 11.25 -11.81
CA GLU A 124 -7.61 9.79 -11.92
C GLU A 124 -8.27 9.06 -10.74
N TYR A 125 -8.14 9.59 -9.53
CA TYR A 125 -8.78 9.01 -8.34
C TYR A 125 -10.31 9.16 -8.38
N LEU A 126 -10.81 10.29 -8.89
CA LEU A 126 -12.25 10.45 -9.09
C LEU A 126 -12.78 9.57 -10.22
N ARG A 127 -11.97 9.32 -11.26
CA ARG A 127 -12.27 8.33 -12.30
C ARG A 127 -12.33 6.90 -11.73
N GLU A 128 -11.49 6.54 -10.76
CA GLU A 128 -11.55 5.22 -10.12
C GLU A 128 -12.88 4.96 -9.40
N ARG A 129 -13.55 6.00 -8.86
CA ARG A 129 -14.87 5.87 -8.21
C ARG A 129 -16.00 5.41 -9.14
N LYS A 130 -15.82 5.56 -10.45
CA LYS A 130 -16.75 5.01 -11.45
C LYS A 130 -16.89 3.49 -11.27
N ALA A 131 -15.76 2.80 -11.06
CA ALA A 131 -15.76 1.35 -10.88
C ALA A 131 -16.54 0.94 -9.63
N ASP A 132 -16.42 1.70 -8.54
CA ASP A 132 -17.20 1.46 -7.30
C ASP A 132 -18.71 1.59 -7.54
N LEU A 133 -19.14 2.60 -8.31
CA LEU A 133 -20.54 2.77 -8.66
C LEU A 133 -21.06 1.64 -9.55
N GLU A 134 -20.26 1.22 -10.54
CA GLU A 134 -20.59 0.07 -11.40
C GLU A 134 -20.77 -1.21 -10.58
N GLN A 135 -19.86 -1.48 -9.63
CA GLN A 135 -19.94 -2.65 -8.74
C GLN A 135 -21.19 -2.63 -7.85
N VAL A 136 -21.51 -1.47 -7.27
CA VAL A 136 -22.71 -1.29 -6.44
C VAL A 136 -23.98 -1.56 -7.25
N VAL A 137 -24.09 -0.98 -8.46
CA VAL A 137 -25.25 -1.17 -9.33
C VAL A 137 -25.37 -2.63 -9.79
N GLU A 138 -24.27 -3.27 -10.15
CA GLU A 138 -24.27 -4.68 -10.54
C GLU A 138 -24.78 -5.57 -9.39
N ARG A 139 -24.37 -5.30 -8.15
CA ARG A 139 -24.87 -6.02 -6.96
C ARG A 139 -26.38 -5.86 -6.77
N ILE A 140 -26.91 -4.64 -6.93
CA ILE A 140 -28.37 -4.41 -6.86
C ILE A 140 -29.09 -5.21 -7.95
N LEU A 141 -28.58 -5.19 -9.18
CA LEU A 141 -29.16 -5.92 -10.31
C LEU A 141 -29.15 -7.44 -10.09
N ARG A 142 -28.06 -7.99 -9.53
CA ARG A 142 -27.97 -9.42 -9.17
C ARG A 142 -29.02 -9.81 -8.13
N TYR A 143 -29.17 -9.00 -7.08
CA TYR A 143 -30.18 -9.24 -6.05
C TYR A 143 -31.60 -9.19 -6.63
N MET A 144 -31.89 -8.21 -7.47
CA MET A 144 -33.19 -8.09 -8.14
C MET A 144 -33.52 -9.29 -9.04
N LYS A 145 -32.50 -9.93 -9.64
CA LYS A 145 -32.65 -11.15 -10.44
C LYS A 145 -32.62 -12.46 -9.64
N GLY A 146 -32.35 -12.42 -8.34
CA GLY A 146 -32.22 -13.60 -7.49
C GLY A 146 -30.99 -14.46 -7.79
N VAL A 147 -29.94 -13.88 -8.37
CA VAL A 147 -28.67 -14.58 -8.66
C VAL A 147 -27.75 -14.43 -7.44
N ALA A 148 -27.22 -15.55 -6.94
CA ALA A 148 -26.29 -15.55 -5.81
C ALA A 148 -24.98 -14.81 -6.14
N GLY A 149 -24.29 -14.30 -5.11
CA GLY A 149 -22.99 -13.65 -5.25
C GLY A 149 -21.94 -14.57 -5.91
N PRO A 150 -20.94 -14.00 -6.60
CA PRO A 150 -19.98 -14.74 -7.40
C PRO A 150 -19.04 -15.63 -6.57
N VAL A 151 -18.79 -15.26 -5.32
CA VAL A 151 -17.94 -16.00 -4.39
C VAL A 151 -18.81 -16.69 -3.34
N ALA A 152 -19.63 -17.64 -3.76
CA ALA A 152 -20.31 -18.53 -2.81
C ALA A 152 -19.27 -19.49 -2.19
N PRO A 153 -19.27 -19.72 -0.86
CA PRO A 153 -18.42 -20.75 -0.28
C PRO A 153 -18.78 -22.10 -0.91
N PRO A 154 -17.79 -22.91 -1.36
CA PRO A 154 -18.09 -24.24 -1.84
C PRO A 154 -18.76 -25.05 -0.72
N VAL A 155 -19.70 -25.90 -1.10
CA VAL A 155 -20.37 -26.83 -0.17
C VAL A 155 -19.28 -27.63 0.55
N SER A 156 -19.18 -27.43 1.85
CA SER A 156 -18.15 -28.02 2.70
C SER A 156 -18.21 -29.54 2.64
N SER A 157 -17.31 -30.15 1.87
CA SER A 157 -16.98 -31.56 2.06
C SER A 157 -16.19 -31.68 3.37
N PRO A 158 -16.48 -32.67 4.22
CA PRO A 158 -15.92 -32.72 5.57
C PRO A 158 -14.40 -32.90 5.54
N ARG A 159 -13.68 -31.94 6.16
CA ARG A 159 -12.23 -31.98 6.39
C ARG A 159 -11.84 -33.32 7.05
N ARG A 160 -11.19 -34.22 6.30
CA ARG A 160 -10.47 -35.36 6.90
C ARG A 160 -9.12 -34.87 7.41
N HIS A 161 -8.86 -35.15 8.68
CA HIS A 161 -7.64 -34.80 9.41
C HIS A 161 -6.36 -35.17 8.64
N LYS A 162 -5.44 -34.20 8.50
CA LYS A 162 -4.05 -34.42 8.09
C LYS A 162 -3.38 -35.44 9.02
N GLN A 163 -3.07 -36.62 8.50
CA GLN A 163 -2.04 -37.49 9.06
C GLN A 163 -0.83 -37.39 8.13
N LEU A 164 0.28 -36.85 8.67
CA LEU A 164 1.56 -36.80 7.98
C LEU A 164 2.03 -38.23 7.69
N GLY A 165 2.05 -38.59 6.40
CA GLY A 165 2.76 -39.75 5.86
C GLY A 165 3.76 -39.27 4.82
N LEU A 166 5.04 -39.52 5.08
CA LEU A 166 6.14 -39.37 4.14
C LEU A 166 6.02 -40.43 3.03
N GLN A 167 6.47 -40.04 1.82
CA GLN A 167 6.76 -40.85 0.60
C GLN A 167 5.65 -41.01 -0.45
N GLN A 168 6.02 -40.57 -1.67
CA GLN A 168 5.68 -41.12 -3.00
C GLN A 168 4.21 -41.35 -3.34
N ASP A 169 3.63 -40.48 -4.16
CA ASP A 169 3.51 -40.76 -5.60
C ASP A 169 2.88 -39.58 -6.37
N LEU A 170 3.54 -39.19 -7.45
CA LEU A 170 2.97 -38.43 -8.55
C LEU A 170 2.09 -39.38 -9.35
N LEU A 171 0.90 -39.68 -8.84
CA LEU A 171 -0.17 -40.30 -9.60
C LEU A 171 -1.40 -39.40 -9.51
N LEU A 172 -2.01 -39.21 -10.68
CA LEU A 172 -3.26 -38.50 -10.92
C LEU A 172 -4.40 -39.22 -10.19
N ASP A 173 -4.51 -39.03 -8.89
CA ASP A 173 -5.71 -39.35 -8.12
C ASP A 173 -6.40 -38.03 -7.75
N ASP A 174 -7.65 -37.87 -8.18
CA ASP A 174 -8.54 -36.73 -7.98
C ASP A 174 -8.98 -36.54 -6.50
N THR A 175 -8.10 -36.86 -5.54
CA THR A 175 -8.42 -36.92 -4.09
C THR A 175 -7.50 -36.09 -3.19
N VAL A 176 -6.66 -35.23 -3.76
CA VAL A 176 -5.94 -34.17 -3.02
C VAL A 176 -6.75 -32.87 -3.13
N ASP A 177 -6.97 -32.15 -2.02
CA ASP A 177 -7.52 -30.77 -2.05
C ASP A 177 -6.59 -29.89 -2.90
N VAL A 178 -6.90 -29.78 -4.20
CA VAL A 178 -6.12 -28.96 -5.13
C VAL A 178 -6.41 -27.50 -4.81
N PRO A 179 -5.38 -26.65 -4.58
CA PRO A 179 -5.61 -25.24 -4.33
C PRO A 179 -6.38 -24.60 -5.50
N LEU A 180 -7.25 -23.65 -5.19
CA LEU A 180 -8.06 -22.98 -6.20
C LEU A 180 -7.45 -21.62 -6.54
N VAL A 181 -7.55 -21.21 -7.80
CA VAL A 181 -7.13 -19.90 -8.28
C VAL A 181 -8.35 -19.18 -8.83
N LEU A 182 -8.65 -17.99 -8.31
CA LEU A 182 -9.81 -17.23 -8.75
C LEU A 182 -9.45 -16.41 -10.00
N VAL A 183 -10.27 -16.49 -11.04
CA VAL A 183 -10.13 -15.66 -12.23
C VAL A 183 -11.42 -14.88 -12.42
N ALA A 184 -11.34 -13.56 -12.41
CA ALA A 184 -12.49 -12.68 -12.51
C ALA A 184 -12.24 -11.55 -13.50
N HIS A 185 -13.33 -10.93 -13.98
CA HIS A 185 -13.18 -9.68 -14.71
C HIS A 185 -12.69 -8.57 -13.77
N ASP A 186 -13.37 -8.43 -12.64
CA ASP A 186 -13.02 -7.55 -11.53
C ASP A 186 -13.41 -8.21 -10.20
N LEU A 187 -12.86 -7.75 -9.09
CA LEU A 187 -13.20 -8.21 -7.73
C LEU A 187 -13.60 -7.02 -6.86
N SER A 188 -14.79 -7.10 -6.27
CA SER A 188 -15.20 -6.08 -5.32
C SER A 188 -14.51 -6.29 -3.97
N PRO A 189 -14.36 -5.24 -3.14
CA PRO A 189 -13.83 -5.34 -1.78
C PRO A 189 -14.54 -6.43 -0.94
N ALA A 190 -15.87 -6.54 -1.06
CA ALA A 190 -16.66 -7.59 -0.43
C ALA A 190 -16.31 -9.02 -0.90
N ASP A 191 -15.97 -9.22 -2.17
CA ASP A 191 -15.57 -10.52 -2.72
C ASP A 191 -14.19 -10.94 -2.14
N MET A 192 -13.30 -9.96 -1.95
CA MET A 192 -11.97 -10.16 -1.36
C MET A 192 -12.05 -10.59 0.13
N LEU A 193 -13.05 -10.12 0.88
CA LEU A 193 -13.31 -10.58 2.25
C LEU A 193 -13.71 -12.06 2.29
N GLN A 194 -14.66 -12.44 1.42
CA GLN A 194 -15.12 -13.83 1.30
C GLN A 194 -14.00 -14.74 0.80
N PHE A 195 -13.11 -14.19 -0.05
CA PHE A 195 -11.90 -14.86 -0.52
C PHE A 195 -10.94 -15.19 0.63
N LYS A 196 -10.67 -14.25 1.56
CA LYS A 196 -9.79 -14.50 2.72
C LYS A 196 -10.28 -15.67 3.59
N GLN A 197 -11.60 -15.89 3.64
CA GLN A 197 -12.22 -17.00 4.38
C GLN A 197 -12.24 -18.32 3.58
N SER A 198 -11.85 -18.28 2.31
CA SER A 198 -11.93 -19.40 1.35
C SER A 198 -10.56 -20.08 1.11
N VAL A 199 -10.56 -21.14 0.31
CA VAL A 199 -9.41 -22.04 0.03
C VAL A 199 -8.53 -21.61 -1.16
N PHE A 200 -8.61 -20.35 -1.57
CA PHE A 200 -7.92 -19.88 -2.78
C PHE A 200 -6.45 -19.53 -2.51
N ALA A 201 -5.57 -19.93 -3.43
CA ALA A 201 -4.13 -19.69 -3.35
C ALA A 201 -3.69 -18.38 -4.01
N GLY A 202 -4.52 -17.79 -4.86
CA GLY A 202 -4.23 -16.56 -5.59
C GLY A 202 -5.38 -16.15 -6.49
N PHE A 203 -5.30 -14.95 -7.07
CA PHE A 203 -6.33 -14.46 -7.98
C PHE A 203 -5.79 -13.64 -9.15
N VAL A 204 -6.59 -13.57 -10.22
CA VAL A 204 -6.33 -12.81 -11.44
C VAL A 204 -7.55 -11.97 -11.77
N THR A 205 -7.34 -10.68 -12.09
CA THR A 205 -8.39 -9.81 -12.62
C THR A 205 -8.04 -9.27 -14.00
N ASP A 206 -9.04 -9.12 -14.87
CA ASP A 206 -8.89 -8.52 -16.19
C ASP A 206 -8.57 -7.02 -16.09
N VAL A 207 -9.24 -6.34 -15.16
CA VAL A 207 -9.06 -4.90 -14.90
C VAL A 207 -8.30 -4.67 -13.59
N GLY A 208 -7.87 -3.43 -13.36
CA GLY A 208 -7.15 -3.01 -12.17
C GLY A 208 -5.73 -2.50 -12.48
N GLY A 209 -5.39 -1.35 -11.89
CA GLY A 209 -4.06 -0.74 -11.93
C GLY A 209 -3.20 -1.11 -10.72
N LYS A 210 -1.91 -0.74 -10.72
CA LYS A 210 -0.98 -0.97 -9.59
C LYS A 210 -1.41 -0.30 -8.27
N THR A 211 -2.21 0.75 -8.38
CA THR A 211 -2.77 1.57 -7.29
C THR A 211 -4.21 1.22 -6.97
N SER A 212 -4.86 0.35 -7.76
CA SER A 212 -6.26 0.01 -7.56
C SER A 212 -6.52 -0.59 -6.18
N HIS A 213 -7.74 -0.43 -5.68
CA HIS A 213 -8.17 -1.02 -4.41
C HIS A 213 -7.90 -2.53 -4.32
N THR A 214 -8.15 -3.26 -5.40
CA THR A 214 -7.84 -4.69 -5.52
C THR A 214 -6.35 -4.97 -5.34
N ALA A 215 -5.48 -4.14 -5.92
CA ALA A 215 -4.02 -4.25 -5.79
C ALA A 215 -3.52 -3.95 -4.37
N ILE A 216 -4.09 -2.93 -3.72
CA ILE A 216 -3.73 -2.55 -2.34
C ILE A 216 -4.10 -3.68 -1.38
N VAL A 217 -5.33 -4.20 -1.50
CA VAL A 217 -5.83 -5.28 -0.66
C VAL A 217 -5.05 -6.58 -0.91
N ALA A 218 -4.67 -6.89 -2.16
CA ALA A 218 -3.83 -8.04 -2.47
C ALA A 218 -2.50 -8.03 -1.69
N ARG A 219 -1.86 -6.86 -1.64
CA ARG A 219 -0.58 -6.66 -0.96
C ARG A 219 -0.69 -6.81 0.54
N SER A 220 -1.73 -6.25 1.15
CA SER A 220 -1.93 -6.33 2.60
C SER A 220 -2.29 -7.76 3.04
N MET A 221 -2.94 -8.54 2.17
CA MET A 221 -3.26 -9.95 2.43
C MET A 221 -2.10 -10.92 2.14
N ASP A 222 -1.00 -10.49 1.51
CA ASP A 222 0.14 -11.35 1.11
C ASP A 222 -0.26 -12.53 0.21
N ILE A 223 -1.22 -12.30 -0.71
CA ILE A 223 -1.75 -13.32 -1.62
C ILE A 223 -1.25 -13.04 -3.04
N PRO A 224 -0.59 -14.00 -3.72
CA PRO A 224 -0.13 -13.81 -5.10
C PRO A 224 -1.25 -13.38 -6.04
N ALA A 225 -1.05 -12.24 -6.72
CA ALA A 225 -2.09 -11.66 -7.57
C ALA A 225 -1.51 -10.92 -8.78
N VAL A 226 -2.21 -11.06 -9.91
CA VAL A 226 -1.95 -10.35 -11.17
C VAL A 226 -3.23 -9.63 -11.58
N VAL A 227 -3.18 -8.31 -11.68
CA VAL A 227 -4.33 -7.47 -12.07
C VAL A 227 -4.09 -6.88 -13.45
N GLY A 228 -5.15 -6.39 -14.12
CA GLY A 228 -4.99 -5.82 -15.45
C GLY A 228 -4.58 -6.85 -16.51
N ALA A 229 -4.91 -8.14 -16.31
CA ALA A 229 -4.61 -9.24 -17.22
C ALA A 229 -5.51 -9.26 -18.47
N ARG A 230 -6.30 -8.20 -18.68
CA ARG A 230 -7.15 -7.86 -19.83
C ARG A 230 -8.22 -8.89 -20.19
N ALA A 231 -7.84 -10.03 -20.74
CA ALA A 231 -8.77 -11.04 -21.26
C ALA A 231 -8.60 -12.39 -20.54
N ALA A 232 -7.97 -12.41 -19.37
CA ALA A 232 -7.77 -13.62 -18.60
C ALA A 232 -9.08 -14.35 -18.32
N SER A 233 -10.15 -13.63 -17.92
CA SER A 233 -11.45 -14.24 -17.63
C SER A 233 -12.16 -14.81 -18.88
N GLN A 234 -11.77 -14.38 -20.09
CA GLN A 234 -12.32 -14.87 -21.34
C GLN A 234 -11.53 -16.04 -21.92
N LEU A 235 -10.22 -16.07 -21.64
CA LEU A 235 -9.28 -17.06 -22.19
C LEU A 235 -9.17 -18.30 -21.29
N VAL A 236 -9.20 -18.11 -19.97
CA VAL A 236 -9.13 -19.19 -18.98
C VAL A 236 -10.48 -19.92 -18.91
N ARG A 237 -10.46 -21.25 -18.84
CA ARG A 237 -11.66 -22.06 -18.67
C ARG A 237 -11.75 -22.59 -17.24
N GLN A 238 -12.98 -22.94 -16.85
CA GLN A 238 -13.25 -23.52 -15.54
C GLN A 238 -12.44 -24.81 -15.40
N ASP A 239 -11.78 -24.97 -14.25
CA ASP A 239 -10.92 -26.11 -13.93
C ASP A 239 -9.61 -26.20 -14.73
N ASP A 240 -9.23 -25.18 -15.50
CA ASP A 240 -7.88 -25.16 -16.08
C ASP A 240 -6.81 -25.13 -14.98
N TRP A 241 -5.69 -25.81 -15.19
CA TRP A 241 -4.51 -25.58 -14.35
C TRP A 241 -3.97 -24.18 -14.61
N VAL A 242 -3.77 -23.41 -13.55
CA VAL A 242 -3.26 -22.04 -13.61
C VAL A 242 -2.11 -21.86 -12.64
N ILE A 243 -1.05 -21.21 -13.13
CA ILE A 243 0.06 -20.72 -12.33
C ILE A 243 0.00 -19.19 -12.37
N ILE A 244 -0.01 -18.57 -11.20
CA ILE A 244 0.19 -17.13 -11.04
C ILE A 244 1.63 -16.93 -10.58
N ASP A 245 2.41 -16.22 -11.37
CA ASP A 245 3.70 -15.66 -11.01
C ASP A 245 3.51 -14.18 -10.67
N GLY A 246 3.24 -13.90 -9.40
CA GLY A 246 2.98 -12.56 -8.89
C GLY A 246 4.22 -11.67 -8.87
N ASP A 247 5.42 -12.26 -8.96
CA ASP A 247 6.68 -11.52 -9.09
C ASP A 247 6.88 -11.04 -10.54
N ALA A 248 6.62 -11.89 -11.52
CA ALA A 248 6.77 -11.56 -12.94
C ALA A 248 5.54 -10.86 -13.56
N GLY A 249 4.38 -10.90 -12.89
CA GLY A 249 3.13 -10.38 -13.45
C GLY A 249 2.57 -11.28 -14.55
N VAL A 250 2.79 -12.59 -14.46
CA VAL A 250 2.44 -13.57 -15.52
C VAL A 250 1.49 -14.62 -14.99
N VAL A 251 0.50 -14.96 -15.80
CA VAL A 251 -0.43 -16.07 -15.56
C VAL A 251 -0.21 -17.11 -16.64
N ILE A 252 0.09 -18.35 -16.27
CA ILE A 252 0.28 -19.47 -17.21
C ILE A 252 -0.92 -20.39 -17.10
N VAL A 253 -1.60 -20.61 -18.22
CA VAL A 253 -2.84 -21.40 -18.31
C VAL A 253 -2.57 -22.70 -19.02
N ASP A 254 -3.15 -23.79 -18.50
CA ASP A 254 -2.94 -25.17 -18.98
C ASP A 254 -1.44 -25.50 -19.14
N PRO A 255 -0.61 -25.28 -18.10
CA PRO A 255 0.83 -25.52 -18.17
C PRO A 255 1.14 -26.99 -18.44
N SER A 256 2.15 -27.24 -19.28
CA SER A 256 2.68 -28.59 -19.43
C SER A 256 3.18 -29.14 -18.09
N PRO A 257 3.21 -30.47 -17.90
CA PRO A 257 3.72 -31.08 -16.66
C PRO A 257 5.14 -30.64 -16.29
N ILE A 258 5.97 -30.30 -17.27
CA ILE A 258 7.33 -29.80 -17.06
C ILE A 258 7.29 -28.40 -16.40
N ILE A 259 6.47 -27.50 -16.93
CA ILE A 259 6.30 -26.13 -16.41
C ILE A 259 5.70 -26.19 -15.00
N LEU A 260 4.69 -27.04 -14.78
CA LEU A 260 4.06 -27.22 -13.48
C LEU A 260 5.04 -27.76 -12.43
N ALA A 261 5.92 -28.71 -12.81
CA ALA A 261 6.97 -29.21 -11.94
C ALA A 261 8.02 -28.15 -11.61
N GLU A 262 8.43 -27.35 -12.60
CA GLU A 262 9.39 -26.25 -12.42
C GLU A 262 8.85 -25.19 -11.47
N TYR A 263 7.64 -24.70 -11.70
CA TYR A 263 7.01 -23.71 -10.83
C TYR A 263 6.69 -24.27 -9.45
N GLY A 264 6.27 -25.53 -9.34
CA GLY A 264 6.09 -26.21 -8.05
C GLY A 264 7.41 -26.34 -7.27
N PHE A 265 8.54 -26.53 -7.96
CA PHE A 265 9.86 -26.47 -7.33
C PHE A 265 10.20 -25.06 -6.85
N ARG A 266 9.98 -24.03 -7.68
CA ARG A 266 10.19 -22.62 -7.30
C ARG A 266 9.34 -22.22 -6.09
N GLN A 267 8.05 -22.57 -6.07
CA GLN A 267 7.14 -22.30 -4.95
C GLN A 267 7.69 -22.90 -3.64
N ARG A 268 8.11 -24.18 -3.66
CA ARG A 268 8.73 -24.83 -2.49
C ARG A 268 10.04 -24.16 -2.08
N GLN A 269 10.86 -23.69 -3.02
CA GLN A 269 12.08 -22.97 -2.68
C GLN A 269 11.79 -21.64 -1.97
N VAL A 270 10.79 -20.89 -2.43
CA VAL A 270 10.36 -19.65 -1.78
C VAL A 270 9.84 -19.92 -0.37
N GLU A 271 9.04 -20.97 -0.19
CA GLU A 271 8.50 -21.34 1.11
C GLU A 271 9.60 -21.81 2.09
N LEU A 272 10.53 -22.65 1.63
CA LEU A 272 11.71 -23.07 2.40
C LEU A 272 12.59 -21.87 2.79
N GLU A 273 12.81 -20.92 1.89
CA GLU A 273 13.58 -19.72 2.20
C GLU A 273 12.83 -18.84 3.21
N ARG A 274 11.50 -18.71 3.10
CA ARG A 274 10.67 -18.00 4.09
C ARG A 274 10.78 -18.64 5.48
N GLU A 275 10.72 -19.97 5.58
CA GLU A 275 10.93 -20.70 6.83
C GLU A 275 12.35 -20.49 7.38
N ARG A 276 13.36 -20.52 6.52
CA ARG A 276 14.76 -20.27 6.90
C ARG A 276 14.95 -18.86 7.45
N LEU A 277 14.40 -17.86 6.77
CA LEU A 277 14.43 -16.45 7.17
C LEU A 277 13.68 -16.22 8.49
N ALA A 278 12.56 -16.91 8.71
CA ALA A 278 11.80 -16.81 9.96
C ALA A 278 12.64 -17.18 11.19
N ARG A 279 13.63 -18.09 11.06
CA ARG A 279 14.57 -18.44 12.14
C ARG A 279 15.48 -17.27 12.53
N LEU A 280 15.70 -16.29 11.65
CA LEU A 280 16.52 -15.11 11.90
C LEU A 280 15.78 -14.02 12.68
N ARG A 281 14.47 -14.17 12.94
CA ARG A 281 13.62 -13.14 13.54
C ARG A 281 14.20 -12.58 14.83
N HIS A 282 14.63 -13.44 15.74
CA HIS A 282 15.20 -13.06 17.04
C HIS A 282 16.73 -12.93 17.03
N THR A 283 17.38 -13.15 15.89
CA THR A 283 18.82 -12.96 15.76
C THR A 283 19.13 -11.47 15.69
N PRO A 284 20.08 -10.96 16.51
CA PRO A 284 20.58 -9.60 16.38
C PRO A 284 21.23 -9.37 15.02
N ALA A 285 20.95 -8.23 14.38
CA ALA A 285 21.58 -7.86 13.11
C ALA A 285 22.98 -7.31 13.37
N ILE A 286 23.99 -8.17 13.31
CA ILE A 286 25.40 -7.84 13.53
C ILE A 286 26.20 -8.41 12.36
N THR A 287 27.04 -7.60 11.73
CA THR A 287 27.93 -8.03 10.65
C THR A 287 29.05 -8.94 11.15
N ILE A 288 29.74 -9.63 10.25
CA ILE A 288 30.84 -10.56 10.59
C ILE A 288 31.98 -9.84 11.33
N ASP A 289 32.21 -8.56 11.00
CA ASP A 289 33.19 -7.69 11.64
C ASP A 289 32.66 -6.95 12.89
N GLY A 290 31.45 -7.27 13.35
CA GLY A 290 30.94 -6.87 14.65
C GLY A 290 30.16 -5.55 14.68
N HIS A 291 29.84 -4.96 13.52
CA HIS A 291 29.00 -3.76 13.49
C HIS A 291 27.53 -4.12 13.71
N LYS A 292 26.91 -3.48 14.70
CA LYS A 292 25.47 -3.58 14.92
C LYS A 292 24.72 -2.74 13.89
N ILE A 293 23.73 -3.34 13.24
CA ILE A 293 22.85 -2.69 12.28
C ILE A 293 21.43 -2.62 12.85
N GLU A 294 20.80 -1.47 12.71
CA GLU A 294 19.41 -1.26 13.09
C GLU A 294 18.51 -1.53 11.89
N LEU A 295 17.62 -2.52 12.02
CA LEU A 295 16.60 -2.84 11.03
C LEU A 295 15.24 -2.39 11.56
N LEU A 296 14.79 -1.26 11.05
CA LEU A 296 13.58 -0.56 11.43
C LEU A 296 12.47 -0.81 10.41
N ALA A 297 11.23 -0.58 10.82
CA ALA A 297 10.07 -0.67 9.94
C ALA A 297 9.57 0.72 9.50
N ASN A 298 9.09 0.77 8.26
CA ASN A 298 8.19 1.82 7.78
C ASN A 298 6.75 1.39 8.08
N ILE A 299 5.96 2.29 8.68
CA ILE A 299 4.54 2.06 8.98
C ILE A 299 3.68 3.22 8.45
N GLU A 300 2.43 2.91 8.11
CA GLU A 300 1.47 3.90 7.59
C GLU A 300 0.32 4.12 8.56
N GLN A 301 -0.02 3.11 9.36
CA GLN A 301 -1.05 3.17 10.38
C GLN A 301 -0.47 2.84 11.77
N PRO A 302 -1.10 3.31 12.87
CA PRO A 302 -0.68 2.96 14.22
C PRO A 302 -0.65 1.45 14.49
N GLY A 303 -1.65 0.71 13.98
CA GLY A 303 -1.78 -0.73 14.16
C GLY A 303 -0.65 -1.56 13.55
N ASP A 304 0.08 -1.00 12.57
CA ASP A 304 1.19 -1.68 11.91
C ASP A 304 2.39 -1.89 12.84
N ALA A 305 2.51 -1.08 13.91
CA ALA A 305 3.60 -1.18 14.88
C ALA A 305 3.72 -2.60 15.48
N ALA A 306 2.58 -3.21 15.84
CA ALA A 306 2.56 -4.58 16.36
C ALA A 306 3.03 -5.60 15.31
N THR A 307 2.69 -5.39 14.04
CA THR A 307 3.12 -6.22 12.92
C THR A 307 4.63 -6.06 12.66
N ALA A 308 5.16 -4.84 12.75
CA ALA A 308 6.59 -4.56 12.65
C ALA A 308 7.41 -5.30 13.72
N VAL A 309 6.95 -5.28 14.98
CA VAL A 309 7.60 -6.03 16.07
C VAL A 309 7.58 -7.53 15.79
N ARG A 310 6.44 -8.08 15.33
CA ARG A 310 6.33 -9.50 14.95
C ARG A 310 7.25 -9.88 13.78
N ALA A 311 7.53 -8.95 12.87
CA ALA A 311 8.48 -9.13 11.77
C ALA A 311 9.95 -9.11 12.23
N GLY A 312 10.23 -8.64 13.46
CA GLY A 312 11.57 -8.56 14.03
C GLY A 312 12.25 -7.21 13.86
N ALA A 313 11.48 -6.14 13.65
CA ALA A 313 11.96 -4.76 13.64
C ALA A 313 12.46 -4.33 15.03
N VAL A 314 13.51 -3.51 15.08
CA VAL A 314 14.06 -2.95 16.34
C VAL A 314 13.65 -1.49 16.57
N GLY A 315 12.55 -1.07 15.94
CA GLY A 315 12.04 0.30 15.97
C GLY A 315 11.25 0.62 14.70
N VAL A 316 10.61 1.79 14.69
CA VAL A 316 10.03 2.40 13.49
C VAL A 316 10.94 3.53 13.05
N GLY A 317 11.48 3.42 11.83
CA GLY A 317 12.34 4.44 11.24
C GLY A 317 11.58 5.46 10.41
N LEU A 318 10.33 5.13 10.03
CA LEU A 318 9.42 6.06 9.40
C LEU A 318 7.96 5.70 9.69
N PHE A 319 7.28 6.54 10.48
CA PHE A 319 5.83 6.56 10.56
C PHE A 319 5.31 7.71 9.69
N ARG A 320 4.63 7.33 8.61
CA ARG A 320 3.93 8.23 7.69
C ARG A 320 2.64 8.75 8.34
N SER A 321 2.58 10.06 8.64
CA SER A 321 1.43 10.65 9.35
C SER A 321 0.27 11.05 8.44
N GLU A 322 0.39 10.87 7.13
CA GLU A 322 -0.55 11.39 6.13
C GLU A 322 -1.96 10.81 6.30
N PHE A 323 -2.08 9.57 6.78
CA PHE A 323 -3.37 8.91 6.98
C PHE A 323 -4.32 9.70 7.90
N LEU A 324 -3.78 10.47 8.87
CA LEU A 324 -4.58 11.27 9.79
C LEU A 324 -5.36 12.39 9.08
N PHE A 325 -4.86 12.78 7.91
CA PHE A 325 -5.31 13.93 7.15
C PHE A 325 -6.03 13.53 5.85
N MET A 326 -5.74 12.34 5.30
CA MET A 326 -6.39 11.83 4.09
C MET A 326 -7.87 11.48 4.32
N GLY A 327 -8.73 11.78 3.33
CA GLY A 327 -10.14 11.40 3.33
C GLY A 327 -11.08 12.23 4.21
N LYS A 328 -10.57 13.22 4.96
CA LYS A 328 -11.40 14.07 5.84
C LYS A 328 -11.86 15.35 5.14
N THR A 329 -13.15 15.43 4.86
CA THR A 329 -13.77 16.64 4.28
C THR A 329 -14.07 17.65 5.39
N GLY A 330 -13.36 18.78 5.41
CA GLY A 330 -13.73 19.99 6.17
C GLY A 330 -13.02 20.24 7.51
N ASN A 331 -12.72 19.21 8.30
CA ASN A 331 -12.04 19.36 9.60
C ASN A 331 -10.73 18.57 9.66
N LEU A 332 -9.60 19.29 9.72
CA LEU A 332 -8.28 18.70 9.98
C LEU A 332 -8.26 17.99 11.35
N PRO A 333 -7.45 16.93 11.51
CA PRO A 333 -7.39 16.16 12.75
C PRO A 333 -6.94 17.04 13.93
N GLY A 334 -7.73 17.01 15.00
CA GLY A 334 -7.41 17.76 16.22
C GLY A 334 -6.22 17.18 16.98
N GLU A 335 -5.67 17.95 17.93
CA GLU A 335 -4.50 17.56 18.73
C GLU A 335 -4.71 16.22 19.46
N ASP A 336 -5.87 16.01 20.08
CA ASP A 336 -6.16 14.79 20.84
C ASP A 336 -6.33 13.55 19.96
N GLU A 337 -6.85 13.72 18.75
CA GLU A 337 -6.95 12.64 17.78
C GLU A 337 -5.56 12.18 17.33
N GLN A 338 -4.71 13.13 16.90
CA GLN A 338 -3.35 12.84 16.50
C GLN A 338 -2.54 12.23 17.66
N TYR A 339 -2.68 12.79 18.88
CA TYR A 339 -2.01 12.29 20.07
C TYR A 339 -2.36 10.82 20.36
N ARG A 340 -3.64 10.42 20.27
CA ARG A 340 -4.06 9.03 20.49
C ARG A 340 -3.43 8.10 19.47
N ALA A 341 -3.44 8.48 18.19
CA ALA A 341 -2.85 7.67 17.12
C ALA A 341 -1.33 7.49 17.31
N TYR A 342 -0.62 8.55 17.72
CA TYR A 342 0.82 8.44 18.03
C TYR A 342 1.07 7.57 19.26
N CYS A 343 0.26 7.67 20.32
CA CYS A 343 0.37 6.80 21.49
C CYS A 343 0.15 5.32 21.13
N GLU A 344 -0.85 5.01 20.30
CA GLU A 344 -1.12 3.65 19.85
C GLU A 344 0.10 3.04 19.13
N ALA A 345 0.74 3.81 18.24
CA ALA A 345 1.97 3.37 17.57
C ALA A 345 3.13 3.14 18.56
N ILE A 346 3.30 4.02 19.55
CA ILE A 346 4.33 3.92 20.59
C ILE A 346 4.11 2.69 21.47
N ASP A 347 2.88 2.46 21.92
CA ASP A 347 2.50 1.31 22.74
C ASP A 347 2.71 0.00 21.95
N GLY A 348 2.32 -0.01 20.68
CA GLY A 348 2.52 -1.14 19.76
C GLY A 348 3.99 -1.53 19.57
N MET A 349 4.92 -0.58 19.74
CA MET A 349 6.37 -0.82 19.65
C MET A 349 7.02 -1.33 20.95
N GLN A 350 6.27 -1.48 22.04
CA GLN A 350 6.73 -2.14 23.28
C GLN A 350 8.06 -1.56 23.84
N GLY A 351 8.21 -0.23 23.78
CA GLY A 351 9.39 0.48 24.29
C GLY A 351 10.53 0.69 23.27
N LEU A 352 10.39 0.16 22.05
CA LEU A 352 11.27 0.48 20.92
C LEU A 352 10.96 1.88 20.35
N PRO A 353 11.94 2.56 19.72
CA PRO A 353 11.75 3.92 19.23
C PRO A 353 10.79 4.02 18.05
N VAL A 354 10.05 5.12 17.98
CA VAL A 354 9.18 5.48 16.85
C VAL A 354 9.60 6.81 16.26
N THR A 355 9.98 6.78 14.97
CA THR A 355 10.30 7.99 14.21
C THR A 355 9.08 8.48 13.45
N ILE A 356 8.47 9.56 13.92
CA ILE A 356 7.25 10.15 13.35
C ILE A 356 7.66 11.24 12.37
N ARG A 357 7.27 11.10 11.10
CA ARG A 357 7.42 12.15 10.12
C ARG A 357 6.27 13.14 10.25
N THR A 358 6.57 14.44 10.25
CA THR A 358 5.52 15.45 10.14
C THR A 358 4.83 15.35 8.79
N ILE A 359 3.65 15.96 8.66
CA ILE A 359 2.85 15.83 7.44
C ILE A 359 3.65 16.13 6.16
N ASP A 360 3.67 15.17 5.23
CA ASP A 360 4.16 15.31 3.86
C ASP A 360 3.05 14.96 2.87
N VAL A 361 2.10 15.89 2.79
CA VAL A 361 1.11 15.90 1.72
C VAL A 361 1.71 16.60 0.51
N GLY A 362 1.88 15.84 -0.57
CA GLY A 362 2.11 16.35 -1.93
C GLY A 362 0.78 16.65 -2.64
N ALA A 363 0.81 17.30 -3.82
CA ALA A 363 -0.44 17.60 -4.53
C ALA A 363 -1.09 16.39 -5.24
N ASP A 364 -0.46 15.21 -5.22
CA ASP A 364 -1.08 13.92 -5.63
C ASP A 364 -2.07 13.39 -4.56
N LYS A 365 -2.21 14.09 -3.43
CA LYS A 365 -3.07 13.71 -2.29
C LYS A 365 -3.86 14.91 -1.77
N PRO A 366 -4.76 15.50 -2.56
CA PRO A 366 -5.48 16.70 -2.15
C PRO A 366 -6.32 16.45 -0.88
N LEU A 367 -6.09 17.28 0.14
CA LEU A 367 -6.83 17.26 1.42
C LEU A 367 -8.26 17.80 1.30
N ASP A 368 -8.55 18.54 0.23
CA ASP A 368 -9.84 19.18 0.02
C ASP A 368 -10.20 19.20 -1.47
N HIS A 369 -11.17 18.39 -1.87
CA HIS A 369 -11.74 18.40 -3.22
C HIS A 369 -12.40 19.75 -3.57
N LYS A 370 -12.60 20.67 -2.62
CA LYS A 370 -13.21 21.99 -2.90
C LYS A 370 -12.23 23.06 -3.38
N SER A 371 -10.93 22.78 -3.33
CA SER A 371 -9.88 23.71 -3.80
C SER A 371 -9.37 23.37 -5.20
N HIS A 372 -10.26 23.01 -6.13
CA HIS A 372 -9.96 22.88 -7.57
C HIS A 372 -9.51 24.20 -8.26
N LYS A 373 -9.21 25.27 -7.51
CA LYS A 373 -8.73 26.54 -8.06
C LYS A 373 -7.21 26.66 -8.12
N ASP A 374 -6.46 25.81 -7.41
CA ASP A 374 -5.01 25.83 -7.41
C ASP A 374 -4.46 24.56 -8.06
N ASN A 375 -4.71 24.36 -9.36
CA ASN A 375 -3.98 23.39 -10.17
C ASN A 375 -2.52 23.89 -10.29
N TYR A 376 -1.68 23.52 -9.33
CA TYR A 376 -0.25 23.77 -9.42
C TYR A 376 0.30 22.98 -10.61
N LEU A 377 0.99 23.66 -11.54
CA LEU A 377 1.60 23.06 -12.74
C LEU A 377 2.59 21.93 -12.43
N ASN A 378 3.19 21.93 -11.24
CA ASN A 378 4.06 20.85 -10.76
C ASN A 378 3.86 20.66 -9.24
N PRO A 379 2.93 19.76 -8.86
CA PRO A 379 2.69 19.32 -7.48
C PRO A 379 3.95 19.01 -6.67
N ALA A 380 4.87 18.24 -7.27
CA ALA A 380 6.08 17.79 -6.60
C ALA A 380 7.01 18.96 -6.24
N LEU A 381 7.01 20.05 -7.00
CA LEU A 381 7.85 21.23 -6.70
C LEU A 381 7.14 22.33 -5.90
N GLY A 382 5.84 22.14 -5.58
CA GLY A 382 4.96 23.17 -5.02
C GLY A 382 4.94 23.31 -3.49
N LEU A 383 3.79 23.77 -2.98
CA LEU A 383 3.49 23.95 -1.56
C LEU A 383 3.15 22.59 -0.93
N ARG A 384 4.18 21.83 -0.54
CA ARG A 384 4.05 20.53 0.11
C ARG A 384 4.83 20.45 1.41
N ALA A 385 4.52 19.44 2.22
CA ALA A 385 5.33 19.06 3.38
C ALA A 385 5.64 20.24 4.31
N ILE A 386 6.91 20.42 4.70
CA ILE A 386 7.31 21.50 5.63
C ILE A 386 6.95 22.90 5.12
N ARG A 387 6.91 23.13 3.79
CA ARG A 387 6.51 24.43 3.24
C ARG A 387 5.06 24.74 3.55
N TRP A 388 4.19 23.74 3.44
CA TRP A 388 2.79 23.87 3.83
C TRP A 388 2.66 24.03 5.35
N SER A 389 3.40 23.24 6.12
CA SER A 389 3.45 23.36 7.59
C SER A 389 3.89 24.75 8.08
N LEU A 390 4.82 25.40 7.38
CA LEU A 390 5.27 26.76 7.70
C LEU A 390 4.31 27.84 7.18
N ALA A 391 3.57 27.56 6.10
CA ALA A 391 2.51 28.44 5.60
C ALA A 391 1.25 28.43 6.49
N ASP A 392 0.94 27.28 7.13
CA ASP A 392 -0.09 27.15 8.16
C ASP A 392 0.51 26.69 9.53
N PRO A 393 1.07 27.63 10.31
CA PRO A 393 1.66 27.31 11.60
C PRO A 393 0.66 26.78 12.64
N ALA A 394 -0.64 27.07 12.52
CA ALA A 394 -1.64 26.65 13.50
C ALA A 394 -1.90 25.15 13.38
N MET A 395 -2.06 24.66 12.14
CA MET A 395 -2.11 23.23 11.83
C MET A 395 -0.82 22.54 12.26
N PHE A 396 0.34 23.12 11.90
CA PHE A 396 1.62 22.50 12.20
C PHE A 396 1.88 22.37 13.71
N ARG A 397 1.65 23.45 14.49
CA ARG A 397 1.80 23.37 15.96
C ARG A 397 0.83 22.38 16.59
N THR A 398 -0.33 22.15 15.99
CA THR A 398 -1.26 21.09 16.46
C THR A 398 -0.64 19.71 16.35
N GLN A 399 0.02 19.42 15.22
CA GLN A 399 0.77 18.17 15.08
C GLN A 399 1.96 18.10 16.05
N LEU A 400 2.76 19.16 16.17
CA LEU A 400 3.92 19.19 17.06
C LEU A 400 3.54 18.94 18.51
N ARG A 401 2.48 19.60 19.01
CA ARG A 401 1.99 19.40 20.38
C ARG A 401 1.52 17.96 20.61
N ALA A 402 0.82 17.36 19.64
CA ALA A 402 0.38 15.98 19.72
C ALA A 402 1.56 15.00 19.82
N VAL A 403 2.60 15.18 18.98
CA VAL A 403 3.83 14.36 19.03
C VAL A 403 4.58 14.54 20.35
N LEU A 404 4.78 15.79 20.80
CA LEU A 404 5.47 16.10 22.06
C LEU A 404 4.74 15.45 23.26
N ARG A 405 3.41 15.54 23.29
CA ARG A 405 2.59 14.85 24.31
C ARG A 405 2.75 13.34 24.23
N ALA A 406 2.74 12.75 23.05
CA ALA A 406 2.90 11.31 22.86
C ALA A 406 4.28 10.82 23.32
N ALA A 407 5.33 11.64 23.15
CA ALA A 407 6.68 11.35 23.63
C ALA A 407 6.80 11.19 25.15
N ALA A 408 5.78 11.56 25.94
CA ALA A 408 5.75 11.27 27.37
C ALA A 408 5.60 9.75 27.66
N HIS A 409 5.14 8.96 26.70
CA HIS A 409 4.84 7.53 26.86
C HIS A 409 5.92 6.61 26.28
N GLY A 410 6.89 7.13 25.52
CA GLY A 410 7.92 6.30 24.91
C GLY A 410 8.98 7.08 24.14
N LYS A 411 9.88 6.36 23.47
CA LYS A 411 11.00 6.95 22.72
C LYS A 411 10.51 7.44 21.36
N VAL A 412 10.46 8.75 21.18
CA VAL A 412 9.97 9.37 19.94
C VAL A 412 11.07 10.19 19.29
N ASN A 413 11.21 9.98 17.98
CA ASN A 413 12.00 10.84 17.10
C ASN A 413 11.02 11.59 16.19
N LEU A 414 11.28 12.87 15.96
CA LEU A 414 10.48 13.72 15.08
C LEU A 414 11.28 14.06 13.83
N LEU A 415 10.72 13.75 12.66
CA LEU A 415 11.40 13.86 11.37
C LEU A 415 10.69 14.88 10.47
N PHE A 416 11.44 15.85 9.96
CA PHE A 416 10.90 16.91 9.09
C PHE A 416 11.23 16.65 7.60
N PRO A 417 10.21 16.53 6.73
CA PRO A 417 10.38 16.35 5.29
C PRO A 417 10.66 17.65 4.52
N MET A 418 11.21 17.55 3.32
CA MET A 418 11.31 18.57 2.27
C MET A 418 12.03 19.88 2.66
N LEU A 419 12.90 19.83 3.68
CA LEU A 419 13.74 20.96 4.06
C LEU A 419 14.81 21.23 3.00
N ALA A 420 14.94 22.46 2.52
CA ALA A 420 15.96 22.86 1.56
C ALA A 420 16.83 24.01 2.07
N HIS A 421 16.28 24.90 2.90
CA HIS A 421 16.94 26.14 3.30
C HIS A 421 17.15 26.26 4.82
N THR A 422 18.23 26.93 5.23
CA THR A 422 18.53 27.17 6.66
C THR A 422 17.44 27.97 7.37
N HIS A 423 16.76 28.89 6.69
CA HIS A 423 15.67 29.66 7.30
C HIS A 423 14.44 28.79 7.60
N GLU A 424 14.13 27.82 6.73
CA GLU A 424 13.07 26.83 6.98
C GLU A 424 13.41 25.97 8.20
N ILE A 425 14.68 25.56 8.33
CA ILE A 425 15.17 24.83 9.52
C ILE A 425 14.95 25.66 10.79
N GLN A 426 15.39 26.92 10.79
CA GLN A 426 15.25 27.81 11.96
C GLN A 426 13.78 28.06 12.32
N GLN A 427 12.92 28.29 11.32
CA GLN A 427 11.48 28.46 11.54
C GLN A 427 10.84 27.18 12.10
N THR A 428 11.24 26.02 11.58
CA THR A 428 10.75 24.72 12.04
C THR A 428 11.10 24.49 13.51
N LEU A 429 12.36 24.71 13.89
CA LEU A 429 12.80 24.58 15.28
C LEU A 429 12.08 25.59 16.19
N ALA A 430 11.87 26.82 15.74
CA ALA A 430 11.11 27.82 16.49
C ALA A 430 9.64 27.38 16.71
N GLN A 431 9.00 26.72 15.74
CA GLN A 431 7.65 26.16 15.93
C GLN A 431 7.63 25.03 16.96
N VAL A 432 8.68 24.20 17.04
CA VAL A 432 8.81 23.18 18.10
C VAL A 432 8.89 23.82 19.48
N ASP A 433 9.70 24.86 19.64
CA ASP A 433 9.84 25.55 20.93
C ASP A 433 8.56 26.30 21.33
N LEU A 434 7.85 26.91 20.36
CA LEU A 434 6.54 27.49 20.59
C LEU A 434 5.51 26.44 21.02
N ALA A 435 5.50 25.26 20.39
CA ALA A 435 4.62 24.17 20.76
C ALA A 435 4.89 23.67 22.20
N ARG A 436 6.17 23.59 22.61
CA ARG A 436 6.55 23.30 24.01
C ARG A 436 6.00 24.36 24.98
N GLY A 437 6.23 25.65 24.68
CA GLY A 437 5.72 26.75 25.50
C GLY A 437 4.19 26.79 25.59
N GLU A 438 3.48 26.43 24.52
CA GLU A 438 2.02 26.29 24.53
C GLU A 438 1.56 25.13 25.43
N LEU A 439 2.29 24.02 25.48
CA LEU A 439 2.00 22.90 26.38
C LEU A 439 2.29 23.25 27.84
N ASP A 440 3.39 23.96 28.11
CA ASP A 440 3.74 24.47 29.43
C ASP A 440 2.64 25.41 29.96
N ALA A 441 2.18 26.35 29.13
CA ALA A 441 1.09 27.27 29.49
C ALA A 441 -0.25 26.55 29.76
N ARG A 442 -0.48 25.40 29.11
CA ARG A 442 -1.66 24.55 29.31
C ARG A 442 -1.49 23.53 30.45
N GLY A 443 -0.32 23.43 31.06
CA GLY A 443 -0.01 22.42 32.08
C GLY A 443 -0.11 20.98 31.56
N LYS A 444 0.18 20.75 30.27
CA LYS A 444 0.13 19.43 29.64
C LYS A 444 1.53 18.80 29.63
N PRO A 445 1.72 17.57 30.14
CA PRO A 445 3.02 16.91 30.12
C PRO A 445 3.43 16.55 28.69
N TYR A 446 4.73 16.64 28.42
CA TYR A 446 5.37 16.19 27.19
C TYR A 446 6.72 15.53 27.48
N GLY A 447 7.20 14.71 26.54
CA GLY A 447 8.48 14.01 26.66
C GLY A 447 9.58 14.60 25.78
N PRO A 448 10.83 14.15 25.97
CA PRO A 448 11.93 14.50 25.08
C PRO A 448 11.74 13.87 23.70
N VAL A 449 12.12 14.59 22.66
CA VAL A 449 12.13 14.11 21.28
C VAL A 449 13.49 14.39 20.66
N GLN A 450 14.02 13.44 19.90
CA GLN A 450 15.15 13.72 19.01
C GLN A 450 14.64 14.33 17.72
N LEU A 451 15.30 15.38 17.22
CA LEU A 451 14.88 16.08 16.02
C LEU A 451 15.74 15.64 14.84
N GLY A 452 15.10 15.17 13.77
CA GLY A 452 15.75 14.75 12.54
C GLY A 452 15.24 15.48 11.31
N ALA A 453 16.05 15.49 10.26
CA ALA A 453 15.65 15.99 8.95
C ALA A 453 15.70 14.88 7.91
N MET A 454 14.69 14.87 7.03
CA MET A 454 14.70 14.01 5.87
C MET A 454 15.57 14.64 4.78
N ILE A 455 16.57 13.91 4.32
CA ILE A 455 17.44 14.30 3.20
C ILE A 455 16.86 13.66 1.94
N GLU A 456 16.00 14.43 1.29
CA GLU A 456 15.27 14.01 0.09
C GLU A 456 15.29 15.06 -1.03
N VAL A 457 15.81 16.26 -0.75
CA VAL A 457 16.06 17.30 -1.74
C VAL A 457 17.58 17.34 -2.00
N PRO A 458 18.04 17.41 -3.26
CA PRO A 458 19.48 17.45 -3.58
C PRO A 458 20.21 18.59 -2.86
N ALA A 459 19.56 19.75 -2.72
CA ALA A 459 20.08 20.88 -1.95
C ALA A 459 20.39 20.51 -0.48
N ALA A 460 19.54 19.70 0.16
CA ALA A 460 19.76 19.24 1.53
C ALA A 460 20.96 18.30 1.64
N ALA A 461 21.12 17.39 0.67
CA ALA A 461 22.28 16.49 0.60
C ALA A 461 23.60 17.28 0.39
N LEU A 462 23.61 18.26 -0.52
CA LEU A 462 24.76 19.14 -0.73
C LEU A 462 25.09 20.01 0.50
N MET A 463 24.08 20.35 1.30
CA MET A 463 24.20 21.17 2.50
C MET A 463 24.23 20.35 3.80
N VAL A 464 24.48 19.05 3.74
CA VAL A 464 24.37 18.12 4.89
C VAL A 464 25.15 18.58 6.13
N ARG A 465 26.33 19.19 5.94
CA ARG A 465 27.14 19.77 7.02
C ARG A 465 26.42 20.85 7.82
N THR A 466 25.56 21.62 7.17
CA THR A 466 24.75 22.66 7.80
C THR A 466 23.58 22.01 8.54
N PHE A 467 22.91 21.03 7.93
CA PHE A 467 21.79 20.31 8.55
C PHE A 467 22.21 19.62 9.86
N LEU A 468 23.37 18.97 9.86
CA LEU A 468 23.92 18.30 11.04
C LEU A 468 24.27 19.26 12.19
N LYS A 469 24.27 20.59 12.01
CA LYS A 469 24.38 21.52 13.14
C LYS A 469 23.08 21.65 13.93
N TYR A 470 21.95 21.39 13.29
CA TYR A 470 20.61 21.67 13.81
C TYR A 470 19.84 20.41 14.22
N PHE A 471 20.12 19.26 13.60
CA PHE A 471 19.38 18.01 13.81
C PHE A 471 20.24 16.94 14.48
N ASP A 472 19.65 16.10 15.32
CA ASP A 472 20.28 15.00 16.05
C ASP A 472 20.62 13.81 15.14
N PHE A 473 19.79 13.56 14.13
CA PHE A 473 19.95 12.49 13.16
C PHE A 473 19.41 12.91 11.78
N LEU A 474 19.73 12.13 10.75
CA LEU A 474 19.20 12.32 9.40
C LEU A 474 18.53 11.05 8.88
N SER A 475 17.56 11.19 7.99
CA SER A 475 16.96 10.07 7.27
C SER A 475 16.92 10.36 5.78
N ILE A 476 17.48 9.49 4.94
CA ILE A 476 17.50 9.67 3.50
C ILE A 476 16.20 9.11 2.91
N GLY A 477 15.40 9.99 2.31
CA GLY A 477 14.24 9.62 1.51
C GLY A 477 14.68 9.40 0.06
N THR A 478 15.14 8.20 -0.29
CA THR A 478 15.70 7.96 -1.64
C THR A 478 14.69 8.18 -2.75
N ASN A 479 13.41 7.98 -2.46
CA ASN A 479 12.36 8.07 -3.47
C ASN A 479 12.31 9.46 -4.12
N ASP A 480 12.10 10.48 -3.29
CA ASP A 480 12.11 11.89 -3.68
C ASP A 480 13.54 12.37 -4.05
N LEU A 481 14.59 11.87 -3.38
CA LEU A 481 15.97 12.23 -3.73
C LEU A 481 16.34 11.86 -5.17
N ILE A 482 15.98 10.66 -5.62
CA ILE A 482 16.20 10.21 -7.00
C ILE A 482 15.38 11.08 -7.96
N GLN A 483 14.09 11.26 -7.66
CA GLN A 483 13.16 12.05 -8.48
C GLN A 483 13.68 13.48 -8.71
N TYR A 484 14.11 14.19 -7.66
CA TYR A 484 14.61 15.55 -7.80
C TYR A 484 16.05 15.64 -8.31
N THR A 485 16.89 14.65 -8.06
CA THR A 485 18.26 14.63 -8.60
C THR A 485 18.25 14.40 -10.10
N LEU A 486 17.39 13.51 -10.59
CA LEU A 486 17.30 13.16 -12.01
C LEU A 486 16.24 13.97 -12.76
N ALA A 487 15.42 14.74 -12.05
CA ALA A 487 14.26 15.45 -12.58
C ALA A 487 13.26 14.53 -13.30
N ILE A 488 12.96 13.38 -12.69
CA ILE A 488 12.07 12.36 -13.25
C ILE A 488 10.94 12.09 -12.28
N ASP A 489 9.70 12.25 -12.77
CA ASP A 489 8.52 11.78 -12.04
C ASP A 489 8.36 10.28 -12.23
N ARG A 490 8.35 9.53 -11.13
CA ARG A 490 8.18 8.06 -11.16
C ARG A 490 6.74 7.63 -11.42
N ALA A 491 5.77 8.53 -11.23
CA ALA A 491 4.37 8.27 -11.56
C ALA A 491 4.09 8.46 -13.05
N ASP A 492 4.93 9.21 -13.77
CA ASP A 492 4.80 9.40 -15.21
C ASP A 492 5.38 8.20 -15.97
N GLU A 493 4.49 7.36 -16.52
CA GLU A 493 4.86 6.17 -17.29
C GLU A 493 5.78 6.45 -18.47
N ALA A 494 5.73 7.65 -19.06
CA ALA A 494 6.56 8.02 -20.20
C ALA A 494 8.05 8.12 -19.85
N VAL A 495 8.38 8.45 -18.59
CA VAL A 495 9.75 8.68 -18.11
C VAL A 495 10.16 7.78 -16.95
N ALA A 496 9.25 6.99 -16.36
CA ALA A 496 9.54 6.14 -15.21
C ALA A 496 10.69 5.14 -15.44
N HIS A 497 10.94 4.72 -16.69
CA HIS A 497 12.06 3.86 -17.07
C HIS A 497 13.44 4.52 -16.89
N LEU A 498 13.51 5.85 -16.78
CA LEU A 498 14.72 6.62 -16.51
C LEU A 498 15.00 6.76 -15.01
N TYR A 499 14.05 6.39 -14.14
CA TYR A 499 14.22 6.44 -12.70
C TYR A 499 15.25 5.38 -12.27
N ASP A 500 16.43 5.84 -11.87
CA ASP A 500 17.57 4.95 -11.58
C ASP A 500 18.15 5.18 -10.17
N PRO A 501 17.90 4.25 -9.23
CA PRO A 501 18.51 4.28 -7.90
C PRO A 501 20.04 4.11 -7.88
N LEU A 502 20.60 3.52 -8.94
CA LEU A 502 22.04 3.26 -9.09
C LEU A 502 22.76 4.36 -9.86
N HIS A 503 22.07 5.44 -10.22
CA HIS A 503 22.68 6.54 -10.92
C HIS A 503 23.86 7.14 -10.10
N PRO A 504 25.06 7.33 -10.69
CA PRO A 504 26.24 7.78 -9.96
C PRO A 504 26.04 9.05 -9.12
N ALA A 505 25.28 10.02 -9.64
CA ALA A 505 24.95 11.24 -8.89
C ALA A 505 24.13 10.97 -7.62
N VAL A 506 23.16 10.05 -7.68
CA VAL A 506 22.33 9.67 -6.52
C VAL A 506 23.21 8.94 -5.50
N LEU A 507 23.98 7.95 -5.95
CA LEU A 507 24.87 7.18 -5.06
C LEU A 507 25.89 8.07 -4.37
N ARG A 508 26.45 9.06 -5.07
CA ARG A 508 27.36 10.05 -4.48
C ARG A 508 26.66 10.91 -3.41
N LEU A 509 25.45 11.40 -3.68
CA LEU A 509 24.69 12.16 -2.67
C LEU A 509 24.40 11.31 -1.42
N VAL A 510 23.99 10.04 -1.60
CA VAL A 510 23.74 9.12 -0.49
C VAL A 510 25.03 8.84 0.28
N GLY A 511 26.12 8.52 -0.41
CA GLY A 511 27.43 8.27 0.18
C GLY A 511 27.97 9.46 0.97
N ASP A 512 27.87 10.67 0.41
CA ASP A 512 28.34 11.90 1.06
C ASP A 512 27.55 12.19 2.35
N VAL A 513 26.23 11.97 2.35
CA VAL A 513 25.38 12.15 3.53
C VAL A 513 25.74 11.15 4.63
N ILE A 514 25.93 9.87 4.27
CA ILE A 514 26.32 8.82 5.22
C ILE A 514 27.70 9.13 5.82
N ALA A 515 28.69 9.41 4.97
CA ALA A 515 30.06 9.69 5.40
C ALA A 515 30.14 10.93 6.31
N GLU A 516 29.38 11.98 5.99
CA GLU A 516 29.33 13.18 6.82
C GLU A 516 28.62 12.93 8.16
N GLY A 517 27.57 12.12 8.18
CA GLY A 517 26.91 11.69 9.41
C GLY A 517 27.86 10.92 10.34
N GLU A 518 28.57 9.93 9.80
CA GLU A 518 29.58 9.16 10.53
C GLU A 518 30.69 10.06 11.08
N ARG A 519 31.21 10.98 10.25
CA ARG A 519 32.25 11.94 10.63
C ARG A 519 31.85 12.82 11.82
N GLN A 520 30.57 13.17 11.93
CA GLN A 520 30.04 13.98 13.03
C GLN A 520 29.45 13.14 14.17
N GLY A 521 29.52 11.81 14.09
CA GLY A 521 28.96 10.90 15.08
C GLY A 521 27.43 10.96 15.19
N LYS A 522 26.74 11.36 14.11
CA LYS A 522 25.28 11.43 14.03
C LYS A 522 24.74 10.28 13.19
N SER A 523 23.62 9.70 13.62
CA SER A 523 23.03 8.58 12.90
C SER A 523 22.39 9.04 11.59
N VAL A 524 22.55 8.20 10.56
CA VAL A 524 21.90 8.33 9.27
C VAL A 524 21.11 7.06 9.03
N CYS A 525 19.83 7.22 8.73
CA CYS A 525 18.93 6.16 8.31
C CYS A 525 18.63 6.29 6.81
N VAL A 526 18.34 5.20 6.11
CA VAL A 526 17.68 5.25 4.80
C VAL A 526 16.29 4.66 4.97
N CYS A 527 15.26 5.40 4.57
CA CYS A 527 13.85 5.00 4.72
C CYS A 527 13.09 4.83 3.40
N GLY A 528 13.74 5.07 2.26
CA GLY A 528 13.19 4.82 0.93
C GLY A 528 13.25 3.33 0.54
N GLU A 529 12.72 3.00 -0.64
CA GLU A 529 12.59 1.61 -1.11
C GLU A 529 13.93 0.87 -1.21
N THR A 530 15.00 1.61 -1.50
CA THR A 530 16.38 1.11 -1.55
C THR A 530 16.86 0.47 -0.25
N ALA A 531 16.31 0.86 0.91
CA ALA A 531 16.66 0.26 2.20
C ALA A 531 16.18 -1.19 2.34
N GLY A 532 15.09 -1.53 1.66
CA GLY A 532 14.53 -2.88 1.61
C GLY A 532 15.04 -3.72 0.44
N ASP A 533 15.88 -3.15 -0.43
CA ASP A 533 16.45 -3.86 -1.58
C ASP A 533 17.70 -4.64 -1.16
N VAL A 534 17.59 -5.97 -1.26
CA VAL A 534 18.65 -6.92 -0.91
C VAL A 534 19.89 -6.69 -1.78
N THR A 535 19.74 -6.28 -3.04
CA THR A 535 20.87 -6.03 -3.94
C THR A 535 21.68 -4.81 -3.50
N MET A 536 21.00 -3.79 -2.95
CA MET A 536 21.60 -2.54 -2.47
C MET A 536 22.19 -2.65 -1.06
N THR A 537 21.77 -3.65 -0.29
CA THR A 537 22.13 -3.79 1.13
C THR A 537 23.65 -3.79 1.33
N ARG A 538 24.39 -4.54 0.51
CA ARG A 538 25.86 -4.61 0.60
C ARG A 538 26.53 -3.28 0.28
N LEU A 539 26.03 -2.57 -0.73
CA LEU A 539 26.55 -1.25 -1.11
C LEU A 539 26.34 -0.26 0.05
N LEU A 540 25.12 -0.16 0.57
CA LEU A 540 24.80 0.74 1.68
C LEU A 540 25.62 0.42 2.94
N LEU A 541 25.83 -0.86 3.27
CA LEU A 541 26.70 -1.27 4.37
C LEU A 541 28.16 -0.84 4.15
N GLY A 542 28.67 -1.01 2.93
CA GLY A 542 30.01 -0.59 2.52
C GLY A 542 30.20 0.93 2.52
N LEU A 543 29.14 1.68 2.20
CA LEU A 543 29.12 3.15 2.32
C LEU A 543 29.09 3.65 3.77
N GLY A 544 28.87 2.77 4.74
CA GLY A 544 28.85 3.12 6.16
C GLY A 544 27.47 3.19 6.80
N LEU A 545 26.38 2.86 6.08
CA LEU A 545 25.04 2.90 6.63
C LEU A 545 24.88 1.87 7.76
N ARG A 546 24.26 2.28 8.87
CA ARG A 546 24.01 1.41 10.04
C ARG A 546 22.54 1.33 10.45
N SER A 547 21.66 2.14 9.86
CA SER A 547 20.23 2.15 10.17
C SER A 547 19.42 2.10 8.87
N PHE A 548 18.56 1.09 8.75
CA PHE A 548 17.74 0.83 7.58
C PHE A 548 16.27 0.79 8.01
N SER A 549 15.41 1.53 7.33
CA SER A 549 13.97 1.51 7.56
C SER A 549 13.23 1.10 6.30
N MET A 550 12.47 0.01 6.38
CA MET A 550 11.88 -0.65 5.21
C MET A 550 10.52 -1.26 5.51
N HIS A 551 9.83 -1.76 4.49
CA HIS A 551 8.60 -2.52 4.70
C HIS A 551 8.87 -3.78 5.55
N PRO A 552 8.01 -4.12 6.55
CA PRO A 552 8.26 -5.24 7.48
C PRO A 552 8.59 -6.58 6.80
N ALA A 553 8.00 -6.85 5.64
CA ALA A 553 8.25 -8.07 4.86
C ALA A 553 9.72 -8.24 4.40
N GLN A 554 10.47 -7.14 4.21
CA GLN A 554 11.85 -7.19 3.71
C GLN A 554 12.90 -7.32 4.83
N ILE A 555 12.52 -7.10 6.09
CA ILE A 555 13.45 -7.05 7.23
C ILE A 555 14.30 -8.31 7.34
N LEU A 556 13.69 -9.49 7.18
CA LEU A 556 14.43 -10.76 7.35
C LEU A 556 15.39 -11.03 6.19
N ALA A 557 15.02 -10.66 4.97
CA ALA A 557 15.88 -10.81 3.80
C ALA A 557 17.12 -9.90 3.91
N VAL A 558 16.92 -8.62 4.26
CA VAL A 558 18.03 -7.70 4.54
C VAL A 558 18.86 -8.16 5.74
N LYS A 559 18.23 -8.68 6.80
CA LYS A 559 18.93 -9.25 7.96
C LYS A 559 19.87 -10.39 7.55
N GLN A 560 19.44 -11.26 6.64
CA GLN A 560 20.28 -12.36 6.15
C GLN A 560 21.56 -11.84 5.48
N GLU A 561 21.47 -10.79 4.66
CA GLU A 561 22.64 -10.18 4.02
C GLU A 561 23.53 -9.46 5.03
N VAL A 562 22.95 -8.75 6.00
CA VAL A 562 23.70 -8.11 7.10
C VAL A 562 24.54 -9.14 7.85
N LEU A 563 23.97 -10.30 8.20
CA LEU A 563 24.66 -11.37 8.93
C LEU A 563 25.81 -12.01 8.14
N ARG A 564 25.81 -11.85 6.81
CA ARG A 564 26.84 -12.37 5.90
C ARG A 564 27.85 -11.30 5.46
N ALA A 565 27.62 -10.04 5.81
CA ALA A 565 28.44 -8.92 5.40
C ALA A 565 29.68 -8.76 6.29
N ASP A 566 30.80 -8.35 5.68
CA ASP A 566 32.00 -7.86 6.37
C ASP A 566 32.30 -6.46 5.83
N THR A 567 32.02 -5.42 6.62
CA THR A 567 32.04 -4.04 6.12
C THR A 567 33.44 -3.59 5.71
N ARG A 568 34.51 -4.19 6.29
CA ARG A 568 35.90 -3.93 5.89
C ARG A 568 36.19 -4.35 4.45
N LYS A 569 35.53 -5.40 3.96
CA LYS A 569 35.64 -5.87 2.57
C LYS A 569 34.72 -5.10 1.63
N LEU A 570 33.55 -4.70 2.14
CA LEU A 570 32.57 -3.96 1.36
C LEU A 570 32.97 -2.49 1.13
N ALA A 571 33.67 -1.86 2.08
CA ALA A 571 34.00 -0.43 1.96
C ALA A 571 34.87 -0.09 0.73
N PRO A 572 35.97 -0.83 0.42
CA PRO A 572 36.73 -0.59 -0.81
C PRO A 572 35.92 -0.84 -2.08
N TRP A 573 35.10 -1.90 -2.10
CA TRP A 573 34.22 -2.19 -3.23
C TRP A 573 33.15 -1.12 -3.43
N ALA A 574 32.53 -0.64 -2.35
CA ALA A 574 31.54 0.43 -2.40
C ALA A 574 32.13 1.74 -2.96
N GLN A 575 33.39 2.06 -2.63
CA GLN A 575 34.10 3.19 -3.25
C GLN A 575 34.32 2.99 -4.75
N GLN A 576 34.69 1.78 -5.18
CA GLN A 576 34.80 1.47 -6.61
C GLN A 576 33.45 1.63 -7.34
N VAL A 577 32.35 1.22 -6.71
CA VAL A 577 30.99 1.42 -7.25
C VAL A 577 30.64 2.91 -7.36
N LEU A 578 31.02 3.73 -6.37
CA LEU A 578 30.81 5.19 -6.41
C LEU A 578 31.63 5.91 -7.48
N GLU A 579 32.83 5.41 -7.78
CA GLU A 579 33.74 5.97 -8.77
C GLU A 579 33.48 5.45 -10.19
N GLY A 580 32.71 4.38 -10.33
CA GLY A 580 32.40 3.75 -11.61
C GLY A 580 31.38 4.52 -12.44
N ASP A 581 31.55 4.50 -13.76
CA ASP A 581 30.62 5.10 -14.71
C ASP A 581 29.32 4.26 -14.87
N GLU A 582 29.42 2.94 -14.64
CA GLU A 582 28.29 2.00 -14.68
C GLU A 582 28.17 1.19 -13.36
N PRO A 583 27.64 1.79 -12.28
CA PRO A 583 27.50 1.13 -10.99
C PRO A 583 26.74 -0.20 -11.06
N ALA A 584 25.70 -0.28 -11.90
CA ALA A 584 24.89 -1.48 -12.06
C ALA A 584 25.69 -2.71 -12.50
N ALA A 585 26.71 -2.55 -13.35
CA ALA A 585 27.56 -3.65 -13.78
C ALA A 585 28.44 -4.19 -12.64
N LEU A 586 28.85 -3.31 -11.72
CA LEU A 586 29.70 -3.64 -10.56
C LEU A 586 28.93 -4.26 -9.39
N LEU A 587 27.60 -4.09 -9.34
CA LEU A 587 26.72 -4.82 -8.42
C LEU A 587 26.43 -6.26 -8.87
N ALA A 588 26.51 -6.52 -10.18
CA ALA A 588 26.25 -7.84 -10.78
C ALA A 588 27.48 -8.78 -10.76
N SER A 589 28.68 -8.22 -10.55
CA SER A 589 29.96 -8.93 -10.43
C SER A 589 30.24 -9.37 -8.99
#